data_AF-A0A9E7HI61-F1
#
_entry.id   AF-A0A9E7HI61-F1
#
_cell.length_a   1.000
_cell.length_b   1.000
_cell.length_c   1.000
_cell.angle_alpha   90.00
_cell.angle_beta   90.00
_cell.angle_gamma   90.00
#
_symmetry.space_group_name_H-M   'P 1'
#
loop_
_entity.id
_entity.type
_entity.pdbx_description
1 polymer ?
#
loop_
_entity_poly.entity_id
_entity_poly.type
_entity_poly.pdbx_seq_one_letter_code
_entity_poly.pdbx_strand_id
1 'polypeptide(L)'
;MSLPWARSPSDSSAVGALLSVPWVMPRLWCRFERMWFGHPGILEGTLTKQPFVCPMDHLFEIHTMLHGLSEEEFGPQIHFREYSFLQNPSVPKHVKESLLNVQLCDAHSKGCNISDETTSRGFIQFPRNSTEQKYMQVFSQYKDIKVLHFSSMANAFQGFNDEAREVKFRNRVKRYVGLWCCVENRDPGHIYYDIYWDEKPEWKPEPPRTSQDDHPPWD
;
A
#
# COMPACT_ATOMS: atom_id res chain seq x y z
N MET A 1 6.11 18.14 9.18
CA MET A 1 7.14 17.21 8.68
C MET A 1 6.48 15.84 8.54
N SER A 2 6.00 15.53 7.35
CA SER A 2 5.43 14.22 7.01
C SER A 2 6.56 13.18 6.93
N LEU A 3 6.45 12.09 7.69
CA LEU A 3 7.43 11.01 7.65
C LEU A 3 7.37 10.33 6.27
N PRO A 4 8.50 10.15 5.56
CA PRO A 4 8.54 9.58 4.21
C PRO A 4 7.94 8.17 4.05
N TRP A 5 7.68 7.45 5.13
CA TRP A 5 7.19 6.07 5.10
C TRP A 5 5.67 5.96 4.84
N ALA A 6 4.93 7.08 4.93
CA ALA A 6 3.48 7.08 5.05
C ALA A 6 2.69 6.91 3.73
N ARG A 7 3.09 7.58 2.62
CA ARG A 7 2.46 7.44 1.28
C ARG A 7 2.76 6.12 0.57
N SER A 8 3.64 5.32 1.13
CA SER A 8 4.22 4.18 0.41
C SER A 8 3.20 3.07 0.10
N PRO A 9 2.28 2.68 1.01
CA PRO A 9 1.33 1.60 0.72
C PRO A 9 0.22 2.00 -0.27
N SER A 10 -0.34 3.21 -0.15
CA SER A 10 -1.37 3.73 -1.06
C SER A 10 -0.80 3.88 -2.47
N ASP A 11 0.36 4.53 -2.62
CA ASP A 11 1.04 4.69 -3.90
C ASP A 11 1.41 3.33 -4.52
N SER A 12 1.88 2.38 -3.70
CA SER A 12 2.23 1.04 -4.18
C SER A 12 1.04 0.29 -4.77
N SER A 13 -0.10 0.32 -4.08
CA SER A 13 -1.32 -0.33 -4.54
C SER A 13 -1.92 0.38 -5.77
N ALA A 14 -1.82 1.71 -5.83
CA ALA A 14 -2.27 2.52 -6.95
C ALA A 14 -1.46 2.24 -8.22
N VAL A 15 -0.13 2.16 -8.11
CA VAL A 15 0.74 1.79 -9.23
C VAL A 15 0.46 0.37 -9.71
N GLY A 16 0.25 -0.58 -8.79
CA GLY A 16 -0.15 -1.95 -9.14
C GLY A 16 -1.48 -1.98 -9.93
N ALA A 17 -2.48 -1.22 -9.46
CA ALA A 17 -3.77 -1.07 -10.12
C ALA A 17 -3.67 -0.34 -11.47
N LEU A 18 -2.78 0.64 -11.60
CA LEU A 18 -2.55 1.40 -12.84
C LEU A 18 -1.94 0.50 -13.93
N LEU A 19 -0.91 -0.26 -13.57
CA LEU A 19 -0.17 -1.12 -14.49
C LEU A 19 -0.79 -2.51 -14.65
N SER A 20 -1.89 -2.79 -13.95
CA SER A 20 -2.55 -4.10 -13.89
C SER A 20 -1.60 -5.24 -13.51
N VAL A 21 -0.69 -4.97 -12.56
CA VAL A 21 0.28 -5.95 -12.05
C VAL A 21 -0.02 -6.28 -10.58
N PRO A 22 0.22 -7.53 -10.15
CA PRO A 22 0.06 -7.88 -8.74
C PRO A 22 0.97 -7.05 -7.83
N TRP A 23 0.39 -6.45 -6.81
CA TRP A 23 1.09 -5.72 -5.77
C TRP A 23 1.75 -6.68 -4.78
N VAL A 24 3.08 -6.67 -4.70
CA VAL A 24 3.80 -7.37 -3.62
C VAL A 24 3.82 -6.46 -2.39
N MET A 25 3.15 -6.90 -1.34
CA MET A 25 3.03 -6.17 -0.08
C MET A 25 4.41 -5.93 0.55
N PRO A 26 4.64 -4.78 1.19
CA PRO A 26 5.83 -4.59 1.99
C PRO A 26 5.78 -5.47 3.25
N ARG A 27 6.95 -5.69 3.87
CA ARG A 27 6.99 -6.27 5.22
C ARG A 27 6.35 -5.28 6.19
N LEU A 28 5.31 -5.72 6.90
CA LEU A 28 4.57 -4.92 7.85
C LEU A 28 5.21 -5.03 9.24
N TRP A 29 5.30 -3.88 9.92
CA TRP A 29 5.79 -3.80 11.29
C TRP A 29 4.72 -3.20 12.17
N CYS A 30 4.30 -3.96 13.18
CA CYS A 30 3.25 -3.56 14.10
C CYS A 30 3.81 -3.30 15.49
N ARG A 31 3.22 -2.33 16.18
CA ARG A 31 3.45 -2.10 17.61
C ARG A 31 2.31 -2.65 18.47
N PHE A 32 1.09 -2.62 17.98
CA PHE A 32 -0.08 -3.09 18.73
C PHE A 32 -0.66 -4.34 18.06
N GLU A 33 -1.27 -5.21 18.86
CA GLU A 33 -2.02 -6.35 18.36
C GLU A 33 -3.40 -5.88 17.86
N ARG A 34 -3.94 -6.59 16.86
CA ARG A 34 -5.31 -6.38 16.40
C ARG A 34 -6.27 -7.08 17.38
N MET A 35 -7.15 -6.31 18.00
CA MET A 35 -8.19 -6.81 18.91
C MET A 35 -9.53 -6.13 18.64
N TRP A 36 -10.63 -6.83 18.91
CA TRP A 36 -11.99 -6.30 18.71
C TRP A 36 -12.48 -5.45 19.89
N PHE A 37 -11.82 -5.50 21.04
CA PHE A 37 -12.17 -4.77 22.26
C PHE A 37 -11.11 -3.71 22.63
N GLY A 38 -11.51 -2.69 23.39
CA GLY A 38 -10.60 -1.64 23.86
C GLY A 38 -9.58 -2.16 24.88
N HIS A 39 -8.31 -1.79 24.72
CA HIS A 39 -7.21 -2.26 25.57
C HIS A 39 -6.05 -1.25 25.66
N PRO A 40 -5.07 -1.41 26.55
CA PRO A 40 -4.03 -0.38 26.79
C PRO A 40 -2.91 -0.35 25.73
N GLY A 41 -3.17 -0.82 24.51
CA GLY A 41 -2.15 -0.94 23.45
C GLY A 41 -1.32 -2.22 23.55
N ILE A 42 -0.62 -2.42 24.67
CA ILE A 42 0.17 -3.63 24.93
C ILE A 42 -0.55 -4.42 26.00
N LEU A 43 -0.94 -5.66 25.70
CA LEU A 43 -1.61 -6.50 26.67
C LEU A 43 -0.64 -6.92 27.78
N GLU A 44 -1.13 -6.89 29.01
CA GLU A 44 -0.35 -7.32 30.17
C GLU A 44 -0.01 -8.81 30.04
N GLY A 45 1.25 -9.15 30.26
CA GLY A 45 1.76 -10.52 30.12
C GLY A 45 2.23 -10.92 28.72
N THR A 46 2.08 -10.07 27.70
CA THR A 46 2.62 -10.36 26.36
C THR A 46 4.15 -10.34 26.35
N LEU A 47 4.74 -11.42 25.83
CA LEU A 47 6.21 -11.58 25.70
C LEU A 47 6.76 -11.09 24.36
N THR A 48 5.89 -10.75 23.40
CA THR A 48 6.25 -10.30 22.06
C THR A 48 7.01 -8.98 22.14
N LYS A 49 8.27 -8.99 21.68
CA LYS A 49 9.06 -7.77 21.56
C LYS A 49 8.51 -6.88 20.45
N GLN A 50 8.36 -5.60 20.74
CA GLN A 50 7.83 -4.61 19.81
C GLN A 50 8.95 -3.70 19.24
N PRO A 51 8.82 -3.22 17.99
CA PRO A 51 7.82 -3.64 17.01
C PRO A 51 8.11 -5.07 16.52
N PHE A 52 7.06 -5.78 16.12
CA PHE A 52 7.17 -7.12 15.54
C PHE A 52 6.78 -7.11 14.06
N VAL A 53 7.27 -8.08 13.30
CA VAL A 53 6.80 -8.30 11.93
C VAL A 53 5.42 -8.92 12.03
N CYS A 54 4.39 -8.18 11.65
CA CYS A 54 3.02 -8.66 11.70
C CYS A 54 2.63 -9.34 10.38
N PRO A 55 1.79 -10.39 10.46
CA PRO A 55 1.19 -10.98 9.27
C PRO A 55 0.23 -9.97 8.60
N MET A 56 -0.13 -10.21 7.34
CA MET A 56 -0.91 -9.26 6.56
C MET A 56 -2.33 -9.03 7.12
N ASP A 57 -2.93 -10.09 7.65
CA ASP A 57 -4.27 -10.11 8.28
C ASP A 57 -4.37 -9.29 9.57
N HIS A 58 -3.24 -8.89 10.15
CA HIS A 58 -3.23 -7.94 11.25
C HIS A 58 -3.64 -6.52 10.84
N LEU A 59 -3.34 -6.11 9.61
CA LEU A 59 -3.62 -4.75 9.11
C LEU A 59 -4.66 -4.72 7.99
N PHE A 60 -4.84 -5.85 7.30
CA PHE A 60 -5.68 -5.94 6.13
C PHE A 60 -6.77 -7.01 6.27
N GLU A 61 -7.96 -6.73 5.76
CA GLU A 61 -9.06 -7.70 5.66
C GLU A 61 -8.83 -8.63 4.46
N ILE A 62 -7.94 -9.61 4.63
CA ILE A 62 -7.53 -10.54 3.56
C ILE A 62 -8.71 -11.29 2.97
N HIS A 63 -9.71 -11.61 3.79
CA HIS A 63 -10.95 -12.22 3.33
C HIS A 63 -11.63 -11.34 2.26
N THR A 64 -11.82 -10.05 2.54
CA THR A 64 -12.38 -9.08 1.59
C THR A 64 -11.50 -8.94 0.34
N MET A 65 -10.17 -8.90 0.52
CA MET A 65 -9.23 -8.80 -0.60
C MET A 65 -9.29 -10.03 -1.53
N LEU A 66 -9.45 -11.23 -0.98
CA LEU A 66 -9.53 -12.49 -1.75
C LEU A 66 -10.89 -12.72 -2.41
N HIS A 67 -11.99 -12.46 -1.69
CA HIS A 67 -13.34 -12.59 -2.23
C HIS A 67 -13.62 -11.57 -3.33
N GLY A 68 -12.94 -10.43 -3.26
CA GLY A 68 -13.14 -9.33 -4.20
C GLY A 68 -14.35 -8.49 -3.85
N LEU A 69 -14.44 -7.35 -4.52
CA LEU A 69 -15.51 -6.38 -4.38
C LEU A 69 -16.04 -6.06 -5.78
N SER A 70 -17.29 -5.61 -5.87
CA SER A 70 -17.92 -5.24 -7.15
C SER A 70 -17.06 -4.25 -7.93
N GLU A 71 -16.75 -4.56 -9.19
CA GLU A 71 -15.96 -3.64 -10.02
C GLU A 71 -16.74 -2.38 -10.41
N GLU A 72 -18.08 -2.45 -10.41
CA GLU A 72 -18.94 -1.31 -10.67
C GLU A 72 -18.76 -0.22 -9.61
N GLU A 73 -18.69 -0.62 -8.34
CA GLU A 73 -18.59 0.29 -7.19
C GLU A 73 -17.14 0.56 -6.77
N PHE A 74 -16.26 -0.45 -6.87
CA PHE A 74 -14.91 -0.42 -6.31
C PHE A 74 -13.81 -0.47 -7.39
N GLY A 75 -14.18 -0.42 -8.67
CA GLY A 75 -13.22 -0.47 -9.77
C GLY A 75 -12.52 -1.83 -9.87
N PRO A 76 -11.49 -1.95 -10.73
CA PRO A 76 -10.83 -3.23 -11.00
C PRO A 76 -10.24 -3.90 -9.75
N GLN A 77 -10.24 -5.23 -9.74
CA GLN A 77 -9.59 -6.01 -8.67
C GLN A 77 -8.08 -5.71 -8.59
N ILE A 78 -7.56 -5.56 -7.36
CA ILE A 78 -6.13 -5.43 -7.11
C ILE A 78 -5.60 -6.79 -6.67
N HIS A 79 -4.79 -7.42 -7.52
CA HIS A 79 -4.10 -8.65 -7.14
C HIS A 79 -2.93 -8.33 -6.21
N PHE A 80 -2.67 -9.20 -5.25
CA PHE A 80 -1.61 -9.01 -4.26
C PHE A 80 -0.82 -10.28 -3.98
N ARG A 81 0.36 -10.10 -3.39
CA ARG A 81 1.26 -11.15 -2.89
C ARG A 81 1.88 -10.69 -1.57
N GLU A 82 2.16 -11.60 -0.66
CA GLU A 82 2.87 -11.28 0.58
C GLU A 82 4.33 -10.89 0.34
N TYR A 83 4.93 -10.17 1.30
CA TYR A 83 6.32 -9.68 1.21
C TYR A 83 7.37 -10.79 0.99
N SER A 84 7.05 -12.01 1.41
CA SER A 84 7.92 -13.19 1.29
C SER A 84 7.79 -13.89 -0.06
N PHE A 85 6.90 -13.44 -0.96
CA PHE A 85 6.59 -14.12 -2.22
C PHE A 85 7.84 -14.44 -3.05
N LEU A 86 8.72 -13.47 -3.28
CA LEU A 86 9.94 -13.67 -4.08
C LEU A 86 10.98 -14.56 -3.38
N GLN A 87 10.86 -14.77 -2.06
CA GLN A 87 11.72 -15.66 -1.28
C GLN A 87 11.25 -17.12 -1.35
N ASN A 88 9.98 -17.35 -1.71
CA ASN A 88 9.43 -18.70 -1.82
C ASN A 88 10.19 -19.52 -2.89
N PRO A 89 10.77 -20.69 -2.53
CA PRO A 89 11.50 -21.55 -3.48
C PRO A 89 10.70 -21.97 -4.71
N SER A 90 9.37 -22.08 -4.58
CA SER A 90 8.47 -22.49 -5.66
C SER A 90 8.22 -21.40 -6.71
N VAL A 91 8.59 -20.14 -6.44
CA VAL A 91 8.50 -19.09 -7.46
C VAL A 91 9.56 -19.35 -8.54
N PRO A 92 9.17 -19.44 -9.82
CA PRO A 92 10.11 -19.75 -10.90
C PRO A 92 11.29 -18.77 -10.95
N LYS A 93 12.49 -19.32 -11.19
CA LYS A 93 13.73 -18.54 -11.23
C LYS A 93 13.69 -17.38 -12.23
N HIS A 94 13.10 -17.61 -13.40
CA HIS A 94 12.94 -16.57 -14.45
C HIS A 94 12.04 -15.40 -14.02
N VAL A 95 11.16 -15.56 -13.04
CA VAL A 95 10.38 -14.45 -12.46
C VAL A 95 11.27 -13.63 -11.52
N LYS A 96 12.02 -14.30 -10.64
CA LYS A 96 12.91 -13.65 -9.67
C LYS A 96 14.04 -12.85 -10.32
N GLU A 97 14.56 -13.35 -11.45
CA GLU A 97 15.66 -12.73 -12.18
C GLU A 97 15.19 -11.63 -13.15
N SER A 98 13.89 -11.58 -13.48
CA SER A 98 13.31 -10.56 -14.33
C SER A 98 12.88 -9.35 -13.49
N LEU A 99 13.88 -8.54 -13.11
CA LEU A 99 13.78 -7.44 -12.17
C LEU A 99 14.18 -6.11 -12.80
N LEU A 100 13.36 -5.08 -12.61
CA LEU A 100 13.71 -3.68 -12.87
C LEU A 100 13.72 -2.91 -11.55
N ASN A 101 14.89 -2.44 -11.13
CA ASN A 101 15.03 -1.57 -9.98
C ASN A 101 14.66 -0.14 -10.37
N VAL A 102 13.73 0.46 -9.62
CA VAL A 102 13.25 1.81 -9.85
C VAL A 102 13.67 2.69 -8.66
N GLN A 103 14.51 3.68 -8.94
CA GLN A 103 14.91 4.67 -7.94
C GLN A 103 14.14 5.96 -8.13
N LEU A 104 13.31 6.32 -7.15
CA LEU A 104 12.60 7.58 -7.17
C LEU A 104 13.58 8.75 -6.96
N CYS A 105 13.47 9.78 -7.78
CA CYS A 105 14.30 10.97 -7.73
C CYS A 105 13.47 12.26 -7.77
N ASP A 106 14.05 13.36 -7.28
CA ASP A 106 13.38 14.66 -7.34
C ASP A 106 13.51 15.22 -8.75
N ALA A 107 12.39 15.61 -9.37
CA ALA A 107 12.35 16.04 -10.78
C ALA A 107 13.29 17.22 -11.09
N HIS A 108 13.65 18.04 -10.09
CA HIS A 108 14.54 19.19 -10.23
C HIS A 108 16.01 18.87 -9.92
N SER A 109 16.32 17.64 -9.52
CA SER A 109 17.69 17.22 -9.21
C SER A 109 18.50 16.95 -10.49
N LYS A 110 19.77 17.38 -10.50
CA LYS A 110 20.70 17.08 -11.59
C LYS A 110 20.91 15.56 -11.65
N GLY A 111 20.34 14.93 -12.66
CA GLY A 111 20.42 13.49 -12.88
C GLY A 111 19.10 12.74 -12.79
N CYS A 112 17.98 13.37 -12.42
CA CYS A 112 16.66 12.71 -12.46
C CYS A 112 16.10 12.63 -13.89
N ASN A 113 16.82 11.92 -14.75
CA ASN A 113 16.37 11.60 -16.09
C ASN A 113 16.00 10.12 -16.11
N ILE A 114 14.88 9.81 -16.76
CA ILE A 114 14.61 8.42 -17.14
C ILE A 114 15.76 8.06 -18.07
N SER A 115 16.57 7.10 -17.65
CA SER A 115 17.73 6.66 -18.42
C SER A 115 17.21 6.03 -19.71
N ASP A 116 17.13 6.85 -20.75
CA ASP A 116 16.82 6.43 -22.10
C ASP A 116 17.99 5.56 -22.58
N GLU A 117 17.65 4.35 -23.00
CA GLU A 117 18.49 3.43 -23.76
C GLU A 117 19.64 2.70 -23.01
N THR A 118 19.46 1.38 -22.95
CA THR A 118 20.50 0.33 -23.00
C THR A 118 21.56 0.21 -21.90
N THR A 119 21.72 1.16 -20.99
CA THR A 119 22.92 1.19 -20.13
C THR A 119 22.78 0.47 -18.78
N SER A 120 21.58 0.09 -18.35
CA SER A 120 21.42 -0.82 -17.19
C SER A 120 20.19 -1.70 -17.34
N ARG A 121 20.37 -2.90 -17.90
CA ARG A 121 19.38 -3.99 -17.78
C ARG A 121 19.08 -4.19 -16.29
N GLY A 122 17.97 -3.62 -15.81
CA GLY A 122 17.51 -3.77 -14.44
C GLY A 122 17.64 -2.55 -13.53
N PHE A 123 17.89 -1.32 -14.03
CA PHE A 123 17.81 -0.10 -13.22
C PHE A 123 17.32 1.12 -14.01
N ILE A 124 16.42 1.93 -13.42
CA ILE A 124 15.99 3.25 -13.92
C ILE A 124 15.85 4.26 -12.78
N GLN A 125 16.08 5.53 -13.10
CA GLN A 125 15.66 6.66 -12.26
C GLN A 125 14.30 7.16 -12.74
N PHE A 126 13.39 7.40 -11.79
CA PHE A 126 12.00 7.77 -12.10
C PHE A 126 11.56 8.95 -11.22
N PRO A 127 11.04 10.05 -11.79
CA PRO A 127 10.65 11.22 -10.99
C PRO A 127 9.53 10.91 -9.98
N ARG A 128 9.66 11.43 -8.77
CA ARG A 128 8.56 11.49 -7.78
C ARG A 128 7.41 12.32 -8.32
N ASN A 129 6.21 12.08 -7.78
CA ASN A 129 4.96 12.74 -8.16
C ASN A 129 4.70 12.65 -9.67
N SER A 130 5.02 11.51 -10.28
CA SER A 130 4.78 11.31 -11.71
C SER A 130 3.31 11.05 -12.00
N THR A 131 2.87 11.55 -13.16
CA THR A 131 1.51 11.37 -13.65
C THR A 131 1.26 9.97 -14.19
N GLU A 132 -0.01 9.58 -14.28
CA GLU A 132 -0.43 8.31 -14.89
C GLU A 132 0.09 8.16 -16.33
N GLN A 133 0.06 9.22 -17.15
CA GLN A 133 0.58 9.17 -18.53
C GLN A 133 2.08 8.85 -18.54
N LYS A 134 2.84 9.39 -17.58
CA LYS A 134 4.28 9.14 -17.49
C LYS A 134 4.58 7.69 -17.10
N TYR A 135 3.83 7.14 -16.14
CA TYR A 135 3.90 5.73 -15.79
C TYR A 135 3.61 4.84 -16.99
N MET A 136 2.48 5.08 -17.68
CA MET A 136 2.08 4.30 -18.84
C MET A 136 3.12 4.39 -19.96
N GLN A 137 3.63 5.59 -20.26
CA GLN A 137 4.65 5.78 -21.29
C GLN A 137 5.93 5.00 -20.98
N VAL A 138 6.49 5.13 -19.78
CA VAL A 138 7.77 4.53 -19.41
C VAL A 138 7.65 3.02 -19.26
N PHE A 139 6.71 2.54 -18.44
CA PHE A 139 6.60 1.11 -18.14
C PHE A 139 6.05 0.28 -19.32
N SER A 140 5.44 0.92 -20.33
CA SER A 140 5.12 0.23 -21.59
C SER A 140 6.34 -0.30 -22.34
N GLN A 141 7.53 0.24 -22.09
CA GLN A 141 8.80 -0.23 -22.66
C GLN A 141 9.37 -1.46 -21.94
N TYR A 142 8.83 -1.79 -20.76
CA TYR A 142 9.32 -2.86 -19.88
C TYR A 142 8.32 -4.02 -19.71
N LYS A 143 7.45 -4.26 -20.70
CA LYS A 143 6.39 -5.30 -20.63
C LYS A 143 6.90 -6.72 -20.39
N ASP A 144 8.13 -7.00 -20.79
CA ASP A 144 8.76 -8.31 -20.60
C ASP A 144 9.36 -8.51 -19.19
N ILE A 145 9.51 -7.43 -18.43
CA ILE A 145 9.96 -7.47 -17.04
C ILE A 145 8.85 -7.99 -16.14
N LYS A 146 9.16 -8.92 -15.23
CA LYS A 146 8.18 -9.55 -14.34
C LYS A 146 8.05 -8.86 -12.99
N VAL A 147 9.11 -8.19 -12.52
CA VAL A 147 9.14 -7.54 -11.20
C VAL A 147 9.63 -6.10 -11.33
N LEU A 148 8.82 -5.16 -10.89
CA LEU A 148 9.21 -3.77 -10.69
C LEU A 148 9.53 -3.57 -9.20
N HIS A 149 10.77 -3.25 -8.88
CA HIS A 149 11.23 -3.08 -7.51
C HIS A 149 11.59 -1.63 -7.25
N PHE A 150 10.68 -0.92 -6.61
CA PHE A 150 10.88 0.45 -6.21
C PHE A 150 11.66 0.51 -4.89
N SER A 151 12.74 1.29 -4.88
CA SER A 151 13.52 1.56 -3.66
C SER A 151 12.71 2.24 -2.56
N SER A 152 11.65 2.96 -2.93
CA SER A 152 10.67 3.60 -2.06
C SER A 152 9.43 3.87 -2.88
N MET A 153 8.25 3.84 -2.24
CA MET A 153 6.99 4.25 -2.87
C MET A 153 6.53 5.63 -2.40
N ALA A 154 7.34 6.36 -1.63
CA ALA A 154 6.94 7.66 -1.09
C ALA A 154 6.81 8.71 -2.21
N ASN A 155 5.61 9.27 -2.38
CA ASN A 155 5.33 10.23 -3.45
C ASN A 155 5.68 9.63 -4.83
N ALA A 156 5.40 8.34 -5.04
CA ALA A 156 5.71 7.70 -6.30
C ALA A 156 4.71 8.14 -7.38
N PHE A 157 3.45 8.31 -7.00
CA PHE A 157 2.34 8.51 -7.94
C PHE A 157 1.53 9.74 -7.56
N GLN A 158 1.16 10.55 -8.56
CA GLN A 158 0.40 11.78 -8.33
C GLN A 158 -1.11 11.53 -8.14
N GLY A 159 -1.63 10.39 -8.60
CA GLY A 159 -3.07 10.10 -8.66
C GLY A 159 -3.53 9.77 -10.07
N PHE A 160 -4.77 9.28 -10.18
CA PHE A 160 -5.37 8.95 -11.48
C PHE A 160 -5.91 10.22 -12.14
N ASN A 161 -5.86 10.30 -13.46
CA ASN A 161 -6.45 11.47 -14.15
C ASN A 161 -7.98 11.45 -14.14
N ASP A 162 -8.57 10.25 -14.09
CA ASP A 162 -10.00 10.03 -14.01
C ASP A 162 -10.43 9.99 -12.54
N GLU A 163 -11.12 11.04 -12.10
CA GLU A 163 -11.63 11.18 -10.74
C GLU A 163 -12.59 10.04 -10.36
N ALA A 164 -13.43 9.58 -11.30
CA ALA A 164 -14.35 8.48 -11.03
C ALA A 164 -13.60 7.17 -10.78
N ARG A 165 -12.52 6.93 -11.53
CA ARG A 165 -11.62 5.79 -11.28
C ARG A 165 -10.90 5.92 -9.94
N GLU A 166 -10.42 7.11 -9.61
CA GLU A 166 -9.76 7.36 -8.33
C GLU A 166 -10.69 7.08 -7.15
N VAL A 167 -11.92 7.61 -7.16
CA VAL A 167 -12.91 7.38 -6.09
C VAL A 167 -13.17 5.89 -5.91
N LYS A 168 -13.41 5.15 -6.99
CA LYS A 168 -13.64 3.70 -6.94
C LYS A 168 -12.44 2.94 -6.36
N PHE A 169 -11.24 3.26 -6.82
CA PHE A 169 -10.00 2.69 -6.28
C PHE A 169 -9.86 2.99 -4.79
N ARG A 170 -10.09 4.23 -4.37
CA ARG A 170 -9.97 4.63 -2.95
C ARG A 170 -10.98 3.90 -2.08
N ASN A 171 -12.22 3.78 -2.55
CA ASN A 171 -13.26 3.00 -1.88
C ASN A 171 -12.84 1.54 -1.72
N ARG A 172 -12.20 0.94 -2.73
CA ARG A 172 -11.69 -0.44 -2.67
C ARG A 172 -10.64 -0.59 -1.57
N VAL A 173 -9.64 0.28 -1.56
CA VAL A 173 -8.52 0.17 -0.62
C VAL A 173 -8.97 0.51 0.82
N LYS A 174 -9.94 1.42 1.01
CA LYS A 174 -10.63 1.63 2.30
C LYS A 174 -11.31 0.37 2.85
N ARG A 175 -11.69 -0.59 1.98
CA ARG A 175 -12.26 -1.88 2.40
C ARG A 175 -11.22 -2.96 2.66
N TYR A 176 -9.98 -2.73 2.27
CA TYR A 176 -8.89 -3.67 2.50
C TYR A 176 -8.26 -3.51 3.87
N VAL A 177 -8.44 -2.38 4.53
CA VAL A 177 -7.88 -2.12 5.85
C VAL A 177 -8.73 -2.72 6.97
N GLY A 178 -8.06 -3.28 7.96
CA GLY A 178 -8.69 -3.91 9.11
C GLY A 178 -8.75 -3.01 10.34
N LEU A 179 -9.29 -3.60 11.41
CA LEU A 179 -9.30 -2.99 12.73
C LEU A 179 -7.87 -2.74 13.20
N TRP A 180 -7.63 -1.51 13.60
CA TRP A 180 -6.48 -1.06 14.35
C TRP A 180 -6.95 -0.61 15.75
N CYS A 181 -6.03 -0.42 16.66
CA CYS A 181 -6.27 -0.36 18.08
C CYS A 181 -5.70 0.94 18.70
N CYS A 182 -5.95 1.38 19.94
CA CYS A 182 -6.63 0.76 21.07
C CYS A 182 -7.07 1.86 22.05
N VAL A 183 -8.36 2.14 22.17
CA VAL A 183 -8.83 3.08 23.19
C VAL A 183 -9.43 2.27 24.33
N GLU A 184 -8.66 2.14 25.40
CA GLU A 184 -9.08 1.50 26.63
C GLU A 184 -10.33 2.20 27.21
N ASN A 185 -11.20 1.43 27.86
CA ASN A 185 -12.45 1.91 28.47
C ASN A 185 -13.43 2.58 27.49
N ARG A 186 -13.40 2.17 26.22
CA ARG A 186 -14.36 2.60 25.20
C ARG A 186 -14.94 1.41 24.44
N ASP A 187 -16.22 1.51 24.07
CA ASP A 187 -16.93 0.54 23.25
C ASP A 187 -17.70 1.28 22.15
N PRO A 188 -17.37 1.10 20.85
CA PRO A 188 -16.24 0.30 20.34
C PRO A 188 -14.89 0.94 20.68
N GLY A 189 -13.94 0.10 21.11
CA GLY A 189 -12.60 0.51 21.58
C GLY A 189 -11.49 0.42 20.53
N HIS A 190 -11.86 0.14 19.28
CA HIS A 190 -10.94 0.00 18.16
C HIS A 190 -11.21 1.09 17.10
N ILE A 191 -10.24 1.33 16.24
CA ILE A 191 -10.31 2.27 15.12
C ILE A 191 -10.07 1.50 13.82
N TYR A 192 -10.40 2.04 12.65
CA TYR A 192 -9.90 1.44 11.40
C TYR A 192 -8.54 2.03 11.05
N TYR A 193 -7.64 1.20 10.50
CA TYR A 193 -6.40 1.73 9.93
C TYR A 193 -6.75 2.59 8.71
N ASP A 194 -6.55 3.90 8.79
CA ASP A 194 -6.78 4.78 7.65
C ASP A 194 -5.55 4.77 6.74
N ILE A 195 -5.59 4.06 5.62
CA ILE A 195 -4.44 4.00 4.68
C ILE A 195 -4.09 5.36 4.04
N TYR A 196 -4.96 6.36 4.16
CA TYR A 196 -4.78 7.71 3.62
C TYR A 196 -4.56 8.75 4.73
N TRP A 197 -4.26 8.32 5.96
CA TRP A 197 -4.08 9.20 7.12
C TRP A 197 -3.08 10.34 6.87
N ASP A 198 -2.09 10.10 6.01
CA ASP A 198 -0.98 10.99 5.72
C ASP A 198 -1.27 12.03 4.63
N GLU A 199 -2.39 11.88 3.92
CA GLU A 199 -2.95 12.91 3.04
C GLU A 199 -3.76 13.96 3.81
N LYS A 200 -4.03 13.71 5.10
CA LYS A 200 -4.93 14.49 5.94
C LYS A 200 -4.14 15.22 7.04
N PRO A 201 -3.85 16.54 6.90
CA PRO A 201 -2.95 17.27 7.80
C PRO A 201 -3.34 17.27 9.28
N GLU A 202 -4.64 17.16 9.57
CA GLU A 202 -5.20 17.19 10.92
C GLU A 202 -5.78 15.85 11.36
N TRP A 203 -5.46 14.76 10.66
CA TRP A 203 -6.03 13.46 10.97
C TRP A 203 -5.60 12.98 12.35
N LYS A 204 -6.59 12.47 13.08
CA LYS A 204 -6.40 11.82 14.36
C LYS A 204 -7.12 10.47 14.33
N PRO A 205 -6.51 9.42 14.89
CA PRO A 205 -7.18 8.15 15.08
C PRO A 205 -8.29 8.31 16.11
N GLU A 206 -9.55 8.29 15.69
CA GLU A 206 -10.71 8.31 16.57
C GLU A 206 -11.54 7.04 16.39
N PRO A 207 -11.94 6.36 17.48
CA PRO A 207 -12.86 5.24 17.37
C PRO A 207 -14.27 5.71 17.02
N PRO A 208 -15.09 4.81 16.46
CA PRO A 208 -16.48 5.11 16.13
C PRO A 208 -17.25 5.64 17.34
N ARG A 209 -18.26 6.47 17.08
CA ARG A 209 -19.11 7.03 18.14
C ARG A 209 -20.15 6.03 18.60
N THR A 210 -20.65 5.21 17.68
CA THR A 210 -21.62 4.15 17.92
C THR A 210 -21.20 2.86 17.23
N SER A 211 -21.76 1.71 17.62
CA SER A 211 -21.50 0.44 16.93
C SER A 211 -22.03 0.42 15.49
N GLN A 212 -23.01 1.26 15.16
CA GLN A 212 -23.49 1.41 13.78
C GLN A 212 -22.48 2.14 12.89
N ASP A 213 -21.62 2.95 13.48
CA ASP A 213 -20.53 3.66 12.80
C ASP A 213 -19.27 2.79 12.65
N ASP A 214 -19.31 1.54 13.13
CA ASP A 214 -18.15 0.65 13.28
C ASP A 214 -17.74 -0.06 11.98
N HIS A 215 -17.78 0.68 10.88
CA HIS A 215 -17.38 0.24 9.56
C HIS A 215 -16.52 1.33 8.92
N PRO A 216 -15.62 0.98 7.98
CA PRO A 216 -14.88 2.01 7.25
C PRO A 216 -15.90 2.96 6.61
N PRO A 217 -15.84 4.28 6.94
CA PRO A 217 -16.78 5.23 6.36
C PRO A 217 -16.63 5.22 4.85
N TRP A 218 -17.77 5.32 4.17
CA TRP A 218 -17.82 5.42 2.72
C TRP A 218 -17.14 6.71 2.23
N ASP A 219 -17.17 7.75 3.05
CA ASP A 219 -16.83 9.13 2.73
C ASP A 219 -15.37 9.47 3.07
#